data_AF-A0A971QA50-F1
#
_entry.id   AF-A0A971QA50-F1
#
_cell.length_a   1.000
_cell.length_b   1.000
_cell.length_c   1.000
_cell.angle_alpha   90.00
_cell.angle_beta   90.00
_cell.angle_gamma   90.00
#
_symmetry.space_group_name_H-M   'P 1'
#
loop_
_entity.id
_entity.type
_entity.pdbx_description
1 polymer ?
#
loop_
_entity_poly.entity_id
_entity_poly.type
_entity_poly.pdbx_seq_one_letter_code
_entity_poly.pdbx_strand_id
1 'polypeptide(L)' 'MSVTVQQVIEALRAAGCKPVKSGDEWQALCPAHEDHNPSLSVSGSIKPLLYCHTGCNYHAILKALKLERSPTTKR' A
#
# COMPACT_ATOMS: atom_id res chain seq x y z
N MET A 1 2.32 16.51 -3.50
CA MET A 1 1.10 16.03 -2.80
C MET A 1 1.51 14.83 -1.98
N SER A 2 1.40 14.92 -0.67
CA SER A 2 1.76 13.84 0.26
C SER A 2 0.73 12.73 0.15
N VAL A 3 1.16 11.48 -0.02
CA VAL A 3 0.26 10.32 0.00
C VAL A 3 -0.24 10.12 1.43
N THR A 4 -1.55 10.01 1.62
CA THR A 4 -2.16 9.76 2.94
C THR A 4 -2.52 8.29 3.11
N VAL A 5 -2.75 7.87 4.36
CA VAL A 5 -3.23 6.51 4.68
C VAL A 5 -4.52 6.20 3.94
N GLN A 6 -5.47 7.13 3.91
CA GLN A 6 -6.73 6.93 3.19
C GLN A 6 -6.53 6.64 1.70
N GLN A 7 -5.61 7.34 1.03
CA GLN A 7 -5.31 7.09 -0.38
C GLN A 7 -4.71 5.70 -0.61
N VAL A 8 -3.86 5.24 0.30
CA VAL A 8 -3.32 3.88 0.28
C VAL A 8 -4.43 2.85 0.43
N ILE A 9 -5.33 3.03 1.41
CA ILE A 9 -6.45 2.11 1.63
C ILE A 9 -7.37 2.05 0.41
N GLU A 10 -7.68 3.20 -0.20
CA GLU A 10 -8.51 3.25 -1.40
C GLU A 10 -7.84 2.53 -2.58
N ALA A 11 -6.54 2.76 -2.80
CA ALA A 11 -5.79 2.08 -3.84
C ALA A 11 -5.73 0.57 -3.59
N LEU A 12 -5.57 0.12 -2.35
CA LEU A 12 -5.61 -1.30 -1.97
C LEU A 12 -6.98 -1.93 -2.24
N ARG A 13 -8.07 -1.20 -1.98
CA ARG A 13 -9.43 -1.65 -2.34
C ARG A 13 -9.58 -1.79 -3.85
N ALA A 14 -9.13 -0.79 -4.61
CA ALA A 14 -9.20 -0.79 -6.06
C ALA A 14 -8.34 -1.92 -6.69
N ALA A 15 -7.22 -2.27 -6.05
CA ALA A 15 -6.37 -3.39 -6.45
C ALA A 15 -6.92 -4.77 -6.04
N GLY A 16 -8.04 -4.83 -5.29
CA GLY A 16 -8.60 -6.09 -4.81
C GLY A 16 -7.90 -6.69 -3.58
N CYS A 17 -7.02 -5.93 -2.92
CA CYS A 17 -6.20 -6.38 -1.79
C CYS A 17 -6.95 -6.47 -0.45
N LYS A 18 -8.26 -6.20 -0.44
CA LYS A 18 -9.18 -6.32 0.70
C LYS A 18 -8.58 -5.80 2.03
N PRO A 19 -8.28 -4.49 2.15
CA PRO A 19 -7.79 -3.93 3.41
C PRO A 19 -8.84 -4.00 4.51
N VAL A 20 -8.47 -4.58 5.64
CA VAL A 20 -9.26 -4.76 6.86
C VAL A 20 -8.65 -3.92 7.97
N LYS A 21 -9.49 -3.26 8.78
CA LYS A 21 -9.02 -2.47 9.92
C LYS A 21 -8.78 -3.38 11.12
N SER A 22 -7.58 -3.32 11.70
CA SER A 22 -7.17 -4.06 12.91
C SER A 22 -6.67 -3.04 13.94
N GLY A 23 -7.55 -2.61 14.84
CA GLY A 23 -7.22 -1.57 15.83
C GLY A 23 -6.96 -0.21 15.18
N ASP A 24 -5.78 0.35 15.42
CA ASP A 24 -5.29 1.61 14.83
C ASP A 24 -4.55 1.42 13.51
N GLU A 25 -4.41 0.18 13.05
CA GLU A 25 -3.71 -0.19 11.83
C GLU A 25 -4.66 -0.87 10.84
N TRP A 26 -4.19 -1.06 9.62
CA TRP A 26 -4.89 -1.77 8.55
C TRP A 26 -4.04 -2.92 8.07
N GLN A 27 -4.67 -4.07 7.82
CA GLN A 27 -4.03 -5.23 7.23
C GLN A 27 -4.63 -5.49 5.86
N ALA A 28 -3.80 -5.76 4.87
CA ALA A 28 -4.20 -6.00 3.50
C ALA A 28 -3.33 -7.06 2.85
N LEU A 29 -3.76 -7.56 1.70
CA LEU A 29 -2.90 -8.32 0.81
C LEU A 29 -1.86 -7.38 0.19
N CYS A 30 -0.63 -7.85 0.05
CA CYS A 30 0.38 -7.05 -0.65
C CYS A 30 0.09 -7.06 -2.16
N PRO A 31 0.01 -5.90 -2.84
CA PRO A 31 -0.16 -5.84 -4.30
C PRO A 31 1.14 -6.07 -5.08
N ALA A 32 2.30 -6.06 -4.40
CA ALA A 32 3.61 -6.20 -5.02
C ALA A 32 4.00 -7.66 -5.30
N HIS A 33 3.26 -8.62 -4.72
CA HIS A 33 3.42 -10.06 -4.95
C HIS A 33 2.04 -10.73 -4.93
N GLU A 34 1.93 -11.93 -5.49
CA GLU A 34 0.71 -12.74 -5.34
C GLU A 34 0.61 -13.24 -3.89
N ASP A 35 -0.29 -12.61 -3.14
CA ASP A 35 -0.48 -12.85 -1.72
C ASP A 35 -1.87 -13.44 -1.49
N HIS A 36 -1.96 -14.53 -0.73
CA HIS A 36 -3.23 -15.18 -0.39
C HIS A 36 -3.69 -14.86 1.05
N ASN A 37 -2.78 -14.38 1.89
CA ASN A 37 -3.03 -14.05 3.29
C ASN A 37 -2.55 -12.63 3.55
N PRO A 38 -3.21 -11.80 4.38
CA PRO A 38 -2.84 -10.40 4.56
C PRO A 38 -1.43 -10.24 5.14
N SER A 39 -0.43 -10.04 4.27
CA SER A 39 0.98 -9.89 4.64
C SER A 39 1.44 -8.43 4.65
N LEU A 40 0.56 -7.49 4.28
CA LEU A 40 0.84 -6.05 4.29
C LEU A 40 0.14 -5.37 5.47
N SER A 41 0.93 -4.72 6.30
CA SER A 41 0.46 -3.86 7.39
C SER A 41 0.61 -2.41 6.98
N VAL A 42 -0.45 -1.64 7.21
CA VAL A 42 -0.56 -0.22 6.88
C VAL A 42 -0.93 0.54 8.13
N SER A 43 -0.05 1.44 8.56
CA SER A 43 -0.26 2.23 9.76
C SER A 43 0.20 3.66 9.60
N GLY A 44 -0.02 4.46 10.64
CA GLY A 44 0.33 5.88 10.67
C GLY A 44 -0.89 6.80 10.59
N SER A 45 -0.69 8.03 11.04
CA SER A 45 -1.75 9.04 11.13
C SER A 45 -1.60 10.13 10.07
N ILE A 46 -0.39 10.67 9.92
CA ILE A 46 -0.07 11.76 8.97
C ILE A 46 0.61 11.20 7.71
N LYS A 47 1.47 10.18 7.87
CA LYS A 47 2.17 9.51 6.78
C LYS A 47 1.89 8.01 6.84
N PRO A 48 1.54 7.38 5.71
CA PRO A 48 1.34 5.94 5.65
C PRO A 48 2.67 5.21 5.77
N LEU A 49 2.79 4.37 6.78
CA LEU A 49 3.82 3.37 6.93
C LEU A 49 3.31 2.06 6.32
N LEU A 50 4.01 1.57 5.30
CA LEU A 50 3.73 0.30 4.65
C LEU A 50 4.81 -0.69 5.05
N TYR A 51 4.42 -1.79 5.67
CA TYR A 51 5.32 -2.87 6.05
C TYR A 51 4.82 -4.21 5.52
N CYS A 52 5.59 -4.82 4.61
CA CYS A 52 5.28 -6.14 4.09
C CYS A 52 6.14 -7.19 4.81
N HIS A 53 5.50 -8.14 5.48
CA HIS A 53 6.17 -9.18 6.25
C HIS A 53 6.94 -10.18 5.37
N THR A 54 6.59 -10.27 4.09
CA THR A 54 7.27 -11.11 3.09
C THR A 54 8.57 -10.48 2.57
N GLY A 55 8.79 -9.18 2.83
CA GLY A 55 10.00 -8.47 2.42
C GLY A 55 9.86 -7.59 1.18
N CYS A 56 8.64 -7.24 0.75
CA CYS A 56 8.46 -6.26 -0.33
C CYS A 56 8.88 -4.85 0.08
N ASN A 57 9.56 -4.17 -0.83
CA ASN A 57 10.02 -2.81 -0.63
C ASN A 57 8.85 -1.81 -0.71
N TYR A 58 8.92 -0.73 0.07
CA TYR A 58 7.94 0.37 0.06
C TYR A 58 7.62 0.89 -1.36
N HIS A 59 8.66 1.14 -2.16
CA HIS A 59 8.53 1.58 -3.55
C HIS A 59 7.80 0.58 -4.44
N ALA A 60 8.06 -0.73 -4.28
CA ALA A 60 7.38 -1.76 -5.07
C ALA A 60 5.88 -1.77 -4.79
N ILE A 61 5.50 -1.60 -3.51
CA ILE A 61 4.10 -1.52 -3.08
C ILE A 61 3.43 -0.27 -3.67
N LEU A 62 4.06 0.91 -3.54
CA LEU A 62 3.50 2.14 -4.13
C LEU A 62 3.40 2.09 -5.65
N LYS A 63 4.37 1.46 -6.33
CA LYS A 63 4.35 1.26 -7.78
C LYS A 63 3.22 0.33 -8.20
N ALA A 64 3.00 -0.77 -7.47
CA ALA A 64 1.89 -1.69 -7.71
C ALA A 64 0.53 -1.00 -7.47
N LEU A 65 0.45 -0.13 -6.46
CA LEU A 65 -0.72 0.71 -6.18
C LEU A 65 -0.87 1.91 -7.12
N LYS A 66 0.09 2.13 -8.05
CA LYS A 66 0.15 3.31 -8.93
C LYS A 66 0.10 4.64 -8.17
N LEU A 67 0.50 4.63 -6.90
CA LEU A 67 0.61 5.81 -6.04
C LEU A 67 2.00 6.44 -6.14
N GLU A 68 3.00 5.68 -6.59
CA GLU A 68 4.28 6.24 -6.96
C GLU A 68 4.14 6.97 -8.29
N ARG A 69 4.21 8.31 -8.24
CA ARG A 69 4.61 9.07 -9.43
C ARG A 69 6.06 8.70 -9.70
N SER A 70 6.28 7.70 -10.56
CA SER A 70 7.47 7.77 -11.41
C SER A 70 7.50 9.19 -11.99
N PRO A 71 8.64 9.90 -12.00
CA PRO A 71 8.76 11.05 -12.88
C PRO A 71 8.61 10.49 -14.29
N THR A 72 7.37 10.45 -14.80
CA THR A 72 7.09 10.30 -16.22
C THR A 72 7.63 11.58 -16.85
N THR A 73 8.94 11.59 -17.09
CA THR A 73 9.54 12.34 -18.18
C THR A 73 8.89 11.81 -19.44
N LYS A 74 7.70 12.33 -19.76
CA LYS A 74 7.27 12.48 -21.15
C LYS A 74 7.96 13.75 -21.62
N ARG A 75 9.07 13.57 -22.32
CA ARG A 75 9.76 14.60 -23.07
C ARG A 75 9.04 14.83 -24.39
#